data_AF-A0A550CND0-F1
#
_entry.id   AF-A0A550CND0-F1
#
_cell.length_a   1.000
_cell.length_b   1.000
_cell.length_c   1.000
_cell.angle_alpha   90.00
_cell.angle_beta   90.00
_cell.angle_gamma   90.00
#
_symmetry.space_group_name_H-M   'P 1'
#
loop_
_entity.id
_entity.type
_entity.pdbx_description
1 polymer ?
#
loop_
_entity_poly.entity_id
_entity_poly.type
_entity_poly.pdbx_seq_one_letter_code
_entity_poly.pdbx_strand_id
1 'polypeptide(L)'
;MLSRRALSRVPKSLLVRLNSSAAPPAKTPAQEARLASSNPPQAPNFVGTWTTSQAPRPAPGSSPRFEQAIMETQPAPPSAMQMIAEEPIRLVEGRKAVCDGGSGPLGHPKIFINLDQPGPRACGYCGIRFQQDPAHHHHH
;
A
#
# COMPACT_ATOMS: atom_id res chain seq x y z
N MET A 1 -44.08 25.85 81.94
CA MET A 1 -44.69 24.70 81.23
C MET A 1 -43.81 24.36 80.04
N LEU A 2 -42.91 23.37 80.20
CA LEU A 2 -42.01 22.87 79.17
C LEU A 2 -42.80 22.13 78.09
N SER A 3 -42.60 22.46 76.81
CA SER A 3 -43.07 21.59 75.72
C SER A 3 -41.90 21.29 74.80
N ARG A 4 -41.24 20.15 75.06
CA ARG A 4 -40.22 19.57 74.18
C ARG A 4 -40.95 18.79 73.08
N ARG A 5 -40.98 19.32 71.85
CA ARG A 5 -41.38 18.54 70.68
C ARG A 5 -40.21 17.66 70.24
N ALA A 6 -40.39 16.35 70.36
CA ALA A 6 -39.45 15.36 69.87
C ALA A 6 -39.49 15.31 68.33
N LEU A 7 -38.36 15.59 67.67
CA LEU A 7 -38.20 15.35 66.24
C LEU A 7 -37.78 13.89 66.04
N SER A 8 -38.68 13.11 65.44
CA SER A 8 -38.40 11.75 64.96
C SER A 8 -37.36 11.81 63.82
N ARG A 9 -36.17 11.25 64.06
CA ARG A 9 -35.15 11.08 63.02
C ARG A 9 -35.50 9.81 62.22
N VAL A 10 -35.98 10.00 60.99
CA VAL A 10 -36.10 8.93 60.00
C VAL A 10 -34.67 8.47 59.61
N PRO A 11 -34.35 7.17 59.62
CA PRO A 11 -33.05 6.71 59.14
C PRO A 11 -32.98 6.94 57.62
N LYS A 12 -32.01 7.75 57.19
CA LYS A 12 -31.68 7.90 55.77
C LYS A 12 -31.16 6.55 55.30
N SER A 13 -31.98 5.84 54.52
CA SER A 13 -31.58 4.61 53.85
C SER A 13 -30.33 4.89 53.02
N LEU A 14 -29.21 4.27 53.39
CA LEU A 14 -27.95 4.35 52.64
C LEU A 14 -28.11 3.52 51.37
N LEU A 15 -28.61 4.15 50.31
CA LEU A 15 -28.47 3.60 48.96
C LEU A 15 -26.99 3.67 48.57
N VAL A 16 -26.25 2.60 48.88
CA VAL A 16 -24.92 2.36 48.33
C VAL A 16 -25.09 2.20 46.82
N ARG A 17 -24.67 3.20 46.05
CA ARG A 17 -24.48 3.05 44.60
C ARG A 17 -23.27 2.14 44.39
N LEU A 18 -23.51 0.87 44.09
CA LEU A 18 -22.47 0.00 43.53
C LEU A 18 -22.20 0.45 42.10
N ASN A 19 -21.14 1.23 41.91
CA ASN A 19 -20.58 1.50 40.60
C ASN A 19 -19.73 0.29 40.20
N SER A 20 -20.31 -0.67 39.49
CA SER A 20 -19.57 -1.77 38.87
C SER A 20 -18.85 -1.27 37.63
N SER A 21 -17.79 -0.48 37.83
CA SER A 21 -16.80 -0.23 36.78
C SER A 21 -15.83 -1.41 36.80
N ALA A 22 -16.21 -2.51 36.13
CA ALA A 22 -15.24 -3.49 35.73
C ALA A 22 -14.29 -2.80 34.74
N ALA A 23 -13.14 -2.34 35.23
CA ALA A 23 -12.06 -1.93 34.35
C ALA A 23 -11.73 -3.16 33.47
N PRO A 24 -11.69 -3.02 32.13
CA PRO A 24 -11.14 -4.08 31.32
C PRO A 24 -9.71 -4.35 31.82
N PRO A 25 -9.21 -5.60 31.76
CA PRO A 25 -7.82 -5.87 32.11
C PRO A 25 -6.97 -4.94 31.25
N ALA A 26 -6.25 -4.04 31.91
CA ALA A 26 -5.28 -3.19 31.26
C ALA A 26 -4.25 -4.11 30.63
N LYS A 27 -4.41 -4.36 29.32
CA LYS A 27 -3.31 -4.83 28.50
C LYS A 27 -2.21 -3.82 28.73
N THR A 28 -1.15 -4.22 29.41
CA THR A 28 0.01 -3.37 29.65
C THR A 28 0.44 -2.81 28.29
N PRO A 29 0.56 -1.48 28.10
CA PRO A 29 0.94 -0.87 26.82
C PRO A 29 2.32 -1.32 26.32
N ALA A 30 3.07 -2.05 27.15
CA ALA A 30 4.46 -2.43 26.92
C ALA A 30 4.65 -3.76 26.17
N GLN A 31 3.63 -4.64 26.06
CA GLN A 31 3.82 -5.96 25.45
C GLN A 31 3.31 -6.10 24.01
N GLU A 32 2.40 -5.24 23.55
CA GLU A 32 1.98 -5.19 22.13
C GLU A 32 3.03 -4.45 21.25
N ALA A 33 3.87 -3.61 21.86
CA ALA A 33 4.83 -2.75 21.15
C ALA A 33 6.11 -3.47 20.64
N ARG A 34 6.31 -4.76 20.95
CA ARG A 34 7.55 -5.48 20.59
C ARG A 34 7.48 -6.34 19.33
N LEU A 35 6.34 -6.36 18.62
CA LEU A 35 6.18 -7.08 17.36
C LEU A 35 5.77 -6.12 16.24
N ALA A 36 6.71 -5.33 15.71
CA ALA A 36 6.77 -4.89 14.30
C ALA A 36 7.68 -3.65 14.16
N SER A 37 8.98 -3.86 13.91
CA SER A 37 9.88 -2.79 13.47
C SER A 37 10.55 -3.13 12.13
N SER A 38 9.81 -3.78 11.24
CA SER A 38 10.15 -3.83 9.83
C SER A 38 9.10 -3.03 9.08
N ASN A 39 9.52 -1.99 8.35
CA ASN A 39 8.61 -1.26 7.47
C ASN A 39 7.92 -2.26 6.53
N PRO A 40 6.61 -2.09 6.26
CA PRO A 40 5.91 -2.93 5.31
C PRO A 40 6.54 -2.80 3.92
N PRO A 41 6.39 -3.81 3.04
CA PRO A 41 6.88 -3.72 1.67
C PRO A 41 6.24 -2.52 0.95
N GLN A 42 6.99 -1.88 0.07
CA GLN A 42 6.52 -0.70 -0.67
C GLN A 42 5.25 -0.99 -1.48
N ALA A 43 5.19 -2.17 -2.11
CA ALA A 43 4.04 -2.70 -2.85
C ALA A 43 3.90 -4.22 -2.58
N PRO A 44 2.72 -4.82 -2.82
CA PRO A 44 2.50 -6.26 -2.60
C PRO A 44 3.48 -7.18 -3.36
N ASN A 45 3.95 -6.76 -4.53
CA ASN A 45 4.88 -7.50 -5.39
C ASN A 45 6.31 -6.93 -5.39
N PHE A 46 6.61 -5.92 -4.59
CA PHE A 46 7.95 -5.31 -4.54
C PHE A 46 8.25 -4.66 -3.19
N VAL A 47 9.35 -5.07 -2.55
CA VAL A 47 9.67 -4.67 -1.17
C VAL A 47 10.27 -3.27 -1.06
N GLY A 48 11.15 -2.89 -1.99
CA GLY A 48 11.95 -1.67 -1.89
C GLY A 48 11.32 -0.46 -2.57
N THR A 49 12.04 0.66 -2.55
CA THR A 49 11.72 1.84 -3.36
C THR A 49 12.34 1.72 -4.76
N TRP A 50 11.76 2.38 -5.75
CA TRP A 50 12.20 2.32 -7.16
C TRP A 50 12.64 3.67 -7.74
N THR A 51 12.64 4.74 -6.94
CA THR A 51 13.28 6.01 -7.30
C THR A 51 14.05 6.58 -6.11
N THR A 52 15.09 7.37 -6.40
CA THR A 52 16.00 7.94 -5.38
C THR A 52 15.30 8.81 -4.35
N SER A 53 14.26 9.55 -4.75
CA SER A 53 13.52 10.47 -3.88
C SER A 53 12.24 9.86 -3.29
N GLN A 54 11.97 8.57 -3.50
CA GLN A 54 10.77 7.94 -2.97
C GLN A 54 10.93 7.64 -1.48
N ALA A 55 9.93 8.06 -0.69
CA ALA A 55 9.85 7.67 0.71
C ALA A 55 9.40 6.21 0.85
N PRO A 56 9.97 5.45 1.81
CA PRO A 56 9.50 4.11 2.12
C PRO A 56 8.08 4.16 2.70
N ARG A 57 7.35 3.06 2.58
CA ARG A 57 5.98 2.93 3.09
C ARG A 57 5.97 3.12 4.61
N PRO A 58 5.08 3.98 5.15
CA PRO A 58 5.00 4.21 6.58
C PRO A 58 4.54 2.95 7.31
N ALA A 59 5.19 2.65 8.43
CA ALA A 59 4.73 1.61 9.34
C ALA A 59 3.43 2.04 10.06
N PRO A 60 2.59 1.09 10.50
CA PRO A 60 1.46 1.38 11.39
C PRO A 60 1.92 2.18 12.62
N GLY A 61 1.18 3.22 13.01
CA GLY A 61 1.54 4.07 14.15
C GLY A 61 2.75 4.99 13.96
N SER A 62 3.35 5.06 12.77
CA SER A 62 4.49 5.95 12.48
C SER A 62 4.17 7.46 12.54
N SER A 63 2.88 7.82 12.50
CA SER A 63 2.40 9.20 12.58
C SER A 63 1.10 9.23 13.38
N PRO A 64 0.79 10.33 14.10
CA PRO A 64 -0.53 10.50 14.74
C PRO A 64 -1.71 10.35 13.78
N ARG A 65 -1.49 10.60 12.47
CA ARG A 65 -2.51 10.39 11.43
C ARG A 65 -2.81 8.90 11.17
N PHE A 66 -1.91 8.00 11.54
CA PHE A 66 -2.01 6.55 11.33
C PHE A 66 -2.32 5.77 12.61
N GLU A 67 -2.50 6.43 13.75
CA GLU A 67 -2.72 5.77 15.05
C GLU A 67 -4.06 5.03 15.13
N GLN A 68 -5.11 5.60 14.53
CA GLN A 68 -6.46 5.03 14.48
C GLN A 68 -6.84 4.53 13.08
N ALA A 69 -5.87 4.46 12.16
CA ALA A 69 -6.08 3.97 10.82
C ALA A 69 -5.90 2.45 10.78
N ILE A 70 -6.86 1.74 10.17
CA ILE A 70 -6.72 0.32 9.86
C ILE A 70 -5.79 0.22 8.65
N MET A 71 -4.52 -0.14 8.89
CA MET A 71 -3.48 -0.11 7.85
C MET A 71 -3.68 -1.14 6.75
N GLU A 72 -4.37 -2.24 7.03
CA GLU A 72 -4.62 -3.33 6.06
C GLU A 72 -5.57 -2.91 4.93
N THR A 73 -6.48 -1.97 5.20
CA THR A 73 -7.47 -1.51 4.21
C THR A 73 -6.99 -0.30 3.41
N GLN A 74 -5.79 0.22 3.73
CA GLN A 74 -5.22 1.34 3.01
C GLN A 74 -4.76 0.89 1.60
N PRO A 75 -4.81 1.77 0.59
CA PRO A 75 -4.35 1.45 -0.75
C PRO A 75 -2.92 0.88 -0.77
N ALA A 76 -2.77 -0.28 -1.42
CA ALA A 76 -1.50 -0.95 -1.63
C ALA A 76 -1.46 -1.53 -3.06
N PRO A 77 -1.42 -0.69 -4.11
CA PRO A 77 -1.38 -1.17 -5.48
C PRO A 77 -0.06 -1.92 -5.76
N PRO A 78 -0.07 -2.90 -6.68
CA PRO A 78 1.15 -3.54 -7.16
C PRO A 78 2.06 -2.55 -7.89
N SER A 79 3.37 -2.78 -7.80
CA SER A 79 4.40 -2.06 -8.54
C SER A 79 4.29 -2.36 -10.02
N ALA A 80 4.07 -1.30 -10.82
CA ALA A 80 4.05 -1.39 -12.28
C ALA A 80 5.40 -1.79 -12.87
N MET A 81 6.51 -1.42 -12.22
CA MET A 81 7.86 -1.79 -12.66
C MET A 81 8.05 -3.31 -12.65
N GLN A 82 7.55 -3.99 -11.62
CA GLN A 82 7.63 -5.45 -11.53
C GLN A 82 6.70 -6.11 -12.56
N MET A 83 5.47 -5.59 -12.73
CA MET A 83 4.52 -6.12 -13.71
C MET A 83 5.04 -6.01 -15.15
N ILE A 84 5.66 -4.89 -15.53
CA ILE A 84 6.20 -4.75 -16.89
C ILE A 84 7.49 -5.55 -17.11
N ALA A 85 8.22 -5.89 -16.05
CA ALA A 85 9.37 -6.79 -16.14
C ALA A 85 8.94 -8.23 -16.44
N GLU A 86 7.77 -8.64 -15.96
CA GLU A 86 7.17 -9.96 -16.23
C GLU A 86 6.62 -10.08 -17.66
N GLU A 87 6.19 -8.97 -18.28
CA GLU A 87 5.71 -8.96 -19.67
C GLU A 87 6.82 -9.46 -20.63
N PRO A 88 6.51 -10.45 -21.49
CA PRO A 88 7.50 -11.02 -22.41
C PRO A 88 7.95 -10.02 -23.47
N ILE A 89 9.16 -10.24 -23.97
CA ILE A 89 9.70 -9.48 -25.10
C ILE A 89 8.95 -9.89 -26.37
N ARG A 90 8.43 -8.91 -27.10
CA ARG A 90 7.75 -9.13 -28.37
C ARG A 90 8.77 -9.16 -29.50
N LEU A 91 8.85 -10.30 -30.18
CA LEU A 91 9.70 -10.45 -31.36
C LEU A 91 9.01 -9.82 -32.58
N VAL A 92 9.77 -9.06 -33.36
CA VAL A 92 9.27 -8.39 -34.55
C VAL A 92 10.13 -8.78 -35.75
N GLU A 93 9.45 -9.13 -36.84
CA GLU A 93 10.03 -9.42 -38.14
C GLU A 93 10.41 -8.11 -38.85
N GLY A 94 11.47 -7.46 -38.39
CA GLY A 94 11.99 -6.26 -39.02
C GLY A 94 12.85 -5.39 -38.10
N ARG A 95 13.47 -4.38 -38.70
CA ARG A 95 14.38 -3.43 -38.02
C ARG A 95 13.65 -2.37 -37.17
N LYS A 96 12.32 -2.29 -37.29
CA LYS A 96 11.50 -1.27 -36.62
C LYS A 96 10.25 -1.91 -36.02
N ALA A 97 9.99 -1.65 -34.74
CA ALA A 97 8.73 -1.98 -34.10
C ALA A 97 7.80 -0.77 -34.07
N VAL A 98 6.49 -1.02 -34.16
CA VAL A 98 5.45 0.00 -34.00
C VAL A 98 4.69 -0.28 -32.71
N CYS A 99 4.53 0.74 -31.88
CA CYS A 99 3.79 0.63 -30.63
C CYS A 99 2.84 1.81 -30.47
N ASP A 100 1.59 1.51 -30.15
CA ASP A 100 0.50 2.47 -29.89
C ASP A 100 -0.25 2.17 -28.58
N GLY A 101 0.22 1.22 -27.78
CA GLY A 101 -0.44 0.78 -26.56
C GLY A 101 -1.58 -0.24 -26.76
N GLY A 102 -1.87 -0.67 -27.99
CA GLY A 102 -2.78 -1.79 -28.29
C GLY A 102 -4.28 -1.46 -28.33
N SER A 103 -4.68 -0.24 -27.95
CA SER A 103 -6.09 0.20 -27.88
C SER A 103 -6.39 1.39 -28.79
N GLY A 104 -5.56 1.60 -29.82
CA GLY A 104 -5.69 2.70 -30.77
C GLY A 104 -5.68 4.06 -30.05
N PRO A 105 -6.76 4.88 -30.15
CA PRO A 105 -6.82 6.18 -29.48
C PRO A 105 -6.76 6.14 -27.94
N LEU A 106 -7.08 5.00 -27.32
CA LEU A 106 -7.04 4.84 -25.85
C LEU A 106 -5.65 4.47 -25.33
N GLY A 107 -4.68 4.28 -26.23
CA GLY A 107 -3.31 3.97 -25.90
C GLY A 107 -2.45 5.23 -25.77
N HIS A 108 -1.25 5.17 -26.30
CA HIS A 108 -0.34 6.31 -26.38
C HIS A 108 -0.10 6.69 -27.85
N PRO A 109 0.49 7.86 -28.14
CA PRO A 109 0.84 8.22 -29.51
C PRO A 109 1.65 7.12 -30.18
N LYS A 110 1.30 6.79 -31.42
CA LYS A 110 2.01 5.78 -32.21
C LYS A 110 3.48 6.17 -32.36
N ILE A 111 4.37 5.31 -31.90
CA ILE A 111 5.81 5.48 -32.03
C ILE A 111 6.45 4.34 -32.83
N PHE A 112 7.62 4.65 -33.37
CA PHE A 112 8.49 3.71 -34.08
C PHE A 112 9.77 3.53 -33.26
N ILE A 113 10.07 2.29 -32.89
CA ILE A 113 11.22 1.93 -32.06
C ILE A 113 12.27 1.27 -32.96
N ASN A 114 13.51 1.76 -32.92
CA ASN A 114 14.62 1.18 -33.67
C ASN A 114 15.13 -0.09 -32.99
N LEU A 115 15.25 -1.19 -33.75
CA LEU A 115 15.73 -2.50 -33.31
C LEU A 115 17.06 -2.92 -33.94
N ASP A 116 17.77 -1.99 -34.61
CA ASP A 116 19.07 -2.26 -35.25
C ASP A 116 20.17 -2.73 -34.28
N GLN A 117 20.08 -2.34 -33.01
CA GLN A 117 21.02 -2.74 -31.98
C GLN A 117 20.55 -4.03 -31.32
N PRO A 118 21.47 -4.95 -30.97
CA PRO A 118 21.11 -6.20 -30.32
C PRO A 118 20.44 -5.95 -28.96
N GLY A 119 19.47 -6.80 -28.63
CA GLY A 119 18.78 -6.80 -27.34
C GLY A 119 17.42 -6.09 -27.35
N PRO A 120 16.67 -6.22 -26.26
CA PRO A 120 15.32 -5.66 -26.16
C PRO A 120 15.33 -4.15 -25.98
N ARG A 121 14.43 -3.46 -26.68
CA ARG A 121 14.18 -2.02 -26.57
C ARG A 121 12.78 -1.77 -26.06
N ALA A 122 12.67 -1.01 -24.98
CA ALA A 122 11.38 -0.69 -24.37
C ALA A 122 10.68 0.48 -25.10
N CYS A 123 9.36 0.43 -25.18
CA CYS A 123 8.52 1.58 -25.51
C CYS A 123 8.61 2.63 -24.39
N GLY A 124 8.85 3.89 -24.74
CA GLY A 124 8.95 4.98 -23.76
C GLY A 124 7.65 5.35 -23.03
N TYR A 125 6.50 4.82 -23.47
CA TYR A 125 5.21 5.08 -22.84
C TYR A 125 4.76 3.91 -21.96
N CYS A 126 4.56 2.73 -22.56
CA CYS A 126 4.02 1.56 -21.86
C CYS A 126 5.08 0.61 -21.29
N GLY A 127 6.36 0.77 -21.66
CA GLY A 127 7.46 -0.08 -21.19
C GLY A 127 7.55 -1.46 -21.84
N ILE A 128 6.63 -1.82 -22.73
CA ILE A 128 6.69 -3.10 -23.48
C ILE A 128 8.00 -3.18 -24.26
N ARG A 129 8.66 -4.33 -24.21
CA ARG A 129 9.95 -4.58 -24.83
C ARG A 129 9.79 -5.26 -26.18
N PHE A 130 10.54 -4.77 -27.16
CA PHE A 130 10.57 -5.31 -28.52
C PHE A 130 12.00 -5.73 -28.87
N GLN A 131 12.14 -6.79 -29.65
CA GLN A 131 13.43 -7.25 -30.17
C GLN A 131 13.25 -7.77 -31.59
N GLN A 132 14.25 -7.56 -32.44
CA GLN A 132 14.24 -8.12 -33.80
C GLN A 132 14.34 -9.63 -33.73
N ASP A 133 13.52 -10.34 -34.51
CA ASP A 133 13.62 -11.79 -34.63
C ASP A 133 14.99 -12.19 -35.22
N PRO A 134 15.78 -13.03 -34.52
CA PRO A 134 17.07 -13.52 -35.01
C PRO A 134 17.01 -14.18 -36.40
N ALA A 135 15.89 -14.82 -36.76
CA ALA A 135 15.74 -15.53 -38.03
C ALA A 135 15.74 -14.60 -39.26
N HIS A 136 15.45 -13.30 -39.07
CA HIS A 136 15.35 -12.32 -40.16
C HIS A 136 16.69 -11.70 -40.59
N HIS A 137 17.82 -12.05 -39.93
CA HIS A 137 19.13 -11.50 -40.30
C HIS A 137 19.75 -12.10 -41.57
N HIS A 138 19.13 -13.11 -42.19
CA HIS A 138 19.68 -13.84 -43.35
C HIS A 138 19.07 -13.48 -44.72
N HIS A 139 18.17 -12.48 -44.80
CA HIS A 139 17.50 -12.09 -46.05
C HIS A 139 17.85 -10.67 -46.53
N HIS A 140 19.15 -10.38 -46.60
CA HIS A 140 19.68 -9.18 -47.29
C HIS A 140 20.76 -9.57 -48.29
#